data_AF-A0A354X6A9-F1
#
_entry.id   AF-A0A354X6A9-F1
#
_cell.length_a   1.000
_cell.length_b   1.000
_cell.length_c   1.000
_cell.angle_alpha   90.00
_cell.angle_beta   90.00
_cell.angle_gamma   90.00
#
_symmetry.space_group_name_H-M   'P 1'
#
loop_
_entity.id
_entity.type
_entity.pdbx_description
1 polymer ?
#
loop_
_entity_poly.entity_id
_entity_poly.type
_entity_poly.pdbx_seq_one_letter_code
_entity_poly.pdbx_strand_id
1 'polypeptide(L)'
;MNEKKRIMKKYISAFCLLFCFAILPMSAQNAASSVFTSVPVTNGKVVFQQFIHVDQELSDDQKYALLQKWAKGKFSGSPLLLGIRLDDKLQSVTVSAKVELPAGGEKIGMNYRFDAAVSNS
;
A
#
# COMPACT_ATOMS: atom_id res chain seq x y z
N MET A 1 -41.74 40.97 11.33
CA MET A 1 -40.58 40.05 11.48
C MET A 1 -39.46 40.58 10.59
N ASN A 2 -38.43 41.16 11.21
CA ASN A 2 -37.67 42.28 10.65
C ASN A 2 -36.60 41.87 9.61
N GLU A 3 -36.58 42.58 8.49
CA GLU A 3 -35.62 42.43 7.37
C GLU A 3 -34.15 42.47 7.83
N LYS A 4 -33.85 43.26 8.87
CA LYS A 4 -32.54 43.29 9.55
C LYS A 4 -32.12 41.92 10.12
N LYS A 5 -33.05 41.13 10.69
CA LYS A 5 -32.76 39.75 11.15
C LYS A 5 -32.49 38.81 9.96
N ARG A 6 -33.15 39.02 8.82
CA ARG A 6 -32.93 38.23 7.59
C ARG A 6 -31.55 38.50 6.99
N ILE A 7 -31.11 39.76 7.00
CA ILE A 7 -29.79 40.18 6.52
C ILE A 7 -28.69 39.67 7.45
N MET A 8 -28.85 39.79 8.78
CA MET A 8 -27.89 39.28 9.76
C MET A 8 -27.72 37.75 9.66
N LYS A 9 -28.80 37.00 9.43
CA LYS A 9 -28.75 35.54 9.23
C LYS A 9 -28.00 35.14 7.95
N LYS A 10 -28.05 35.95 6.89
CA LYS A 10 -27.27 35.73 5.65
C LYS A 10 -25.78 35.94 5.88
N TYR A 11 -25.38 36.96 6.65
CA TYR A 11 -23.97 37.20 6.97
C TYR A 11 -23.39 36.13 7.90
N ILE A 12 -24.18 35.67 8.88
CA ILE A 12 -23.79 34.54 9.74
C ILE A 12 -23.61 33.27 8.89
N SER A 13 -24.53 33.01 7.96
CA SER A 13 -24.44 31.88 7.03
C SER A 13 -23.21 31.96 6.13
N ALA A 14 -22.91 33.14 5.59
CA ALA A 14 -21.73 33.37 4.75
C ALA A 14 -20.42 33.23 5.53
N PHE A 15 -20.38 33.71 6.78
CA PHE A 15 -19.22 33.61 7.66
C PHE A 15 -18.93 32.16 8.08
N CYS A 16 -19.96 31.37 8.41
CA CYS A 16 -19.79 29.94 8.70
C CYS A 16 -19.26 29.15 7.49
N LEU A 17 -19.71 29.50 6.28
CA LEU A 17 -19.28 28.82 5.06
C LEU A 17 -17.81 29.10 4.75
N LEU A 18 -17.35 30.34 4.98
CA LEU A 18 -15.95 30.74 4.81
C LEU A 18 -15.03 30.09 5.86
N PHE A 19 -15.53 29.92 7.09
CA PHE A 19 -14.80 29.23 8.16
C PHE A 19 -14.66 27.71 7.86
N CYS A 20 -15.69 27.05 7.34
CA CYS A 20 -15.62 25.62 6.98
C CYS A 20 -14.58 25.28 5.91
N PHE A 21 -14.33 26.17 4.94
CA PHE A 21 -13.29 25.96 3.93
C PHE A 21 -11.87 26.15 4.47
N ALA A 22 -11.68 26.95 5.53
CA ALA A 22 -10.38 27.21 6.12
C ALA A 22 -9.83 26.05 6.99
N ILE A 23 -10.69 25.11 7.39
CA ILE A 23 -10.34 23.99 8.29
C ILE A 23 -10.28 22.63 7.60
N LEU A 24 -10.49 22.57 6.28
CA LEU A 24 -10.22 21.33 5.56
C LEU A 24 -8.71 21.08 5.63
N PRO A 25 -8.24 19.97 6.25
CA PRO A 25 -6.87 19.57 6.06
C PRO A 25 -6.73 19.29 4.57
N MET A 26 -6.05 20.18 3.85
CA MET A 26 -5.42 19.79 2.60
C MET A 26 -4.51 18.64 2.98
N SER A 27 -4.97 17.40 2.78
CA SER A 27 -4.05 16.28 2.63
C SER A 27 -3.26 16.63 1.38
N ALA A 28 -2.17 17.38 1.60
CA ALA A 28 -1.10 17.46 0.66
C ALA A 28 -0.89 16.02 0.22
N GLN A 29 -1.11 15.77 -1.07
CA GLN A 29 -0.56 14.60 -1.70
C GLN A 29 0.93 14.76 -1.49
N ASN A 30 1.41 14.22 -0.37
CA ASN A 30 2.76 13.76 -0.25
C ASN A 30 2.84 12.68 -1.34
N ALA A 31 3.06 13.11 -2.58
CA ALA A 31 3.99 12.45 -3.44
C ALA A 31 5.31 12.51 -2.67
N ALA A 32 5.41 11.66 -1.64
CA ALA A 32 6.66 11.21 -1.12
C ALA A 32 7.30 10.62 -2.38
N SER A 33 8.18 11.41 -2.98
CA SER A 33 9.17 10.96 -3.92
C SER A 33 9.95 9.91 -3.16
N SER A 34 9.42 8.69 -3.13
CA SER A 34 10.09 7.50 -2.62
C SER A 34 11.14 7.16 -3.66
N VAL A 35 12.13 8.06 -3.78
CA VAL A 35 13.35 7.82 -4.49
C VAL A 35 14.11 6.90 -3.56
N PHE A 36 14.15 5.62 -3.91
CA PHE A 36 15.10 4.69 -3.32
C PHE A 36 16.47 5.37 -3.36
N THR A 37 17.01 5.76 -2.19
CA THR A 37 18.31 6.44 -2.12
C THR A 37 19.46 5.50 -2.44
N SER A 38 19.20 4.19 -2.42
CA SER A 38 20.09 3.14 -2.89
C SER A 38 19.29 1.92 -3.35
N VAL A 39 19.83 1.21 -4.34
CA VAL A 39 19.29 -0.07 -4.81
C VAL A 39 20.13 -1.19 -4.17
N PRO A 40 19.55 -2.03 -3.29
CA PRO A 40 20.31 -3.05 -2.58
C PRO A 40 20.77 -4.14 -3.54
N VAL A 41 22.06 -4.47 -3.52
CA VAL A 41 22.65 -5.54 -4.33
C VAL A 41 23.25 -6.59 -3.39
N THR A 42 22.76 -7.82 -3.50
CA THR A 42 23.28 -8.99 -2.78
C THR A 42 23.74 -10.02 -3.81
N ASN A 43 25.01 -10.44 -3.75
CA ASN A 43 25.59 -11.40 -4.69
C ASN A 43 25.38 -11.02 -6.17
N GLY A 44 25.52 -9.74 -6.50
CA GLY A 44 25.34 -9.22 -7.85
C GLY A 44 23.88 -9.15 -8.33
N LYS A 45 22.89 -9.42 -7.46
CA LYS A 45 21.45 -9.34 -7.78
C LYS A 45 20.79 -8.25 -6.96
N VAL A 46 19.83 -7.55 -7.55
CA VAL A 46 18.99 -6.60 -6.81
C VAL A 46 17.99 -7.37 -5.95
N VAL A 47 18.06 -7.20 -4.63
CA VAL A 47 17.20 -7.89 -3.67
C VAL A 47 16.70 -6.90 -2.64
N PHE A 48 15.40 -6.62 -2.69
CA PHE A 48 14.71 -5.88 -1.64
C PHE A 48 14.25 -6.86 -0.57
N GLN A 49 14.65 -6.62 0.68
CA GLN A 49 14.31 -7.47 1.81
C GLN A 49 13.78 -6.62 2.95
N GLN A 50 12.73 -7.09 3.61
CA GLN A 50 12.13 -6.44 4.76
C GLN A 50 11.65 -7.48 5.76
N PHE A 51 11.88 -7.20 7.04
CA PHE A 51 11.30 -7.96 8.16
C PHE A 51 10.15 -7.16 8.74
N ILE A 52 8.99 -7.80 8.90
CA ILE A 52 7.78 -7.20 9.46
C ILE A 52 7.53 -7.90 10.78
N HIS A 53 7.62 -7.16 11.89
CA HIS A 53 7.23 -7.66 13.19
C HIS A 53 5.69 -7.67 13.30
N VAL A 54 5.13 -8.74 13.86
CA VAL A 54 3.69 -8.90 14.04
C VAL A 54 3.43 -8.94 15.54
N ASP A 55 3.01 -7.80 16.10
CA ASP A 55 2.76 -7.60 17.54
C ASP A 55 1.54 -8.38 18.07
N GLN A 56 0.75 -8.97 17.18
CA GLN A 56 -0.41 -9.78 17.58
C GLN A 56 0.09 -11.13 18.11
N GLU A 57 -0.49 -11.60 19.22
CA GLU A 57 -0.29 -12.94 19.79
C GLU A 57 -0.89 -14.03 18.87
N LEU A 58 -0.41 -14.10 17.64
CA LEU A 58 -0.76 -15.12 16.67
C LEU A 58 0.29 -16.22 16.71
N SER A 59 -0.16 -17.47 16.63
CA SER A 59 0.74 -18.58 16.33
C SER A 59 1.32 -18.43 14.92
N ASP A 60 2.44 -19.09 14.66
CA ASP A 60 3.06 -19.04 13.34
C ASP A 60 2.15 -19.61 12.24
N ASP A 61 1.34 -20.61 12.57
CA ASP A 61 0.32 -21.15 11.67
C ASP A 61 -0.74 -20.09 11.33
N GLN A 62 -1.15 -19.27 12.31
CA GLN A 62 -2.10 -18.18 12.06
C GLN A 62 -1.47 -17.07 11.22
N LYS A 63 -0.22 -16.69 11.49
CA LYS A 63 0.54 -15.73 10.67
C LYS A 63 0.67 -16.24 9.23
N TYR A 64 0.99 -17.52 9.06
CA TYR A 64 1.14 -18.12 7.76
C TYR A 64 -0.20 -18.21 7.02
N ALA A 65 -1.30 -18.55 7.70
CA ALA A 65 -2.63 -18.52 7.12
C ALA A 65 -3.03 -17.11 6.61
N LEU A 66 -2.68 -16.05 7.35
CA LEU A 66 -2.86 -14.67 6.92
C LEU A 66 -2.02 -14.35 5.68
N LEU A 67 -0.75 -14.76 5.66
CA LEU A 67 0.14 -14.57 4.52
C LEU A 67 -0.41 -15.28 3.26
N GLN A 68 -0.86 -16.53 3.39
CA GLN A 68 -1.49 -17.28 2.30
C GLN A 68 -2.74 -16.57 1.77
N LYS A 69 -3.61 -16.11 2.68
CA LYS A 69 -4.85 -15.40 2.31
C LYS A 69 -4.52 -14.10 1.56
N TRP A 70 -3.57 -13.32 2.06
CA TRP A 70 -3.12 -12.10 1.41
C TRP A 70 -2.54 -12.39 0.03
N ALA A 71 -1.65 -13.37 -0.11
CA ALA A 71 -1.02 -13.67 -1.39
C ALA A 71 -2.04 -14.14 -2.43
N LYS A 72 -2.96 -15.05 -2.04
CA LYS A 72 -4.06 -15.46 -2.92
C LYS A 72 -4.92 -14.24 -3.31
N GLY A 73 -5.34 -13.42 -2.35
CA GLY A 73 -6.17 -12.25 -2.64
C GLY A 73 -5.49 -11.19 -3.49
N LYS A 74 -4.17 -11.02 -3.35
CA LYS A 74 -3.39 -10.01 -4.08
C LYS A 74 -3.08 -10.42 -5.52
N PHE A 75 -2.80 -11.70 -5.75
CA PHE A 75 -2.25 -12.17 -7.01
C PHE A 75 -3.23 -13.01 -7.84
N SER A 76 -4.21 -13.69 -7.21
CA SER A 76 -5.14 -14.55 -7.96
C SER A 76 -6.00 -13.72 -8.91
N GLY A 77 -6.22 -14.23 -10.12
CA GLY A 77 -6.99 -13.55 -11.16
C GLY A 77 -6.22 -12.45 -11.91
N SER A 78 -4.99 -12.14 -11.52
CA SER A 78 -4.15 -11.23 -12.29
C SER A 78 -3.62 -11.93 -13.54
N PRO A 79 -3.79 -11.36 -14.75
CA PRO A 79 -3.17 -11.89 -15.97
C PRO A 79 -1.64 -11.75 -15.96
N LEU A 80 -1.09 -10.97 -15.02
CA LEU A 80 0.34 -10.77 -14.83
C LEU A 80 0.95 -11.78 -13.85
N LEU A 81 0.14 -12.64 -13.22
CA LEU A 81 0.64 -13.71 -12.37
C LEU A 81 1.26 -14.81 -13.23
N LEU A 82 2.53 -15.13 -12.98
CA LEU A 82 3.23 -16.24 -13.64
C LEU A 82 3.17 -17.52 -12.81
N GLY A 83 3.14 -17.40 -11.47
CA GLY A 83 2.95 -18.54 -10.58
C GLY A 83 2.92 -18.16 -9.11
N ILE A 84 2.23 -18.96 -8.31
CA ILE A 84 2.19 -18.88 -6.85
C ILE A 84 2.43 -20.27 -6.27
N ARG A 85 3.36 -20.37 -5.32
CA ARG A 85 3.65 -21.59 -4.57
C ARG A 85 3.51 -21.29 -3.09
N LEU A 86 2.81 -22.18 -2.39
CA LEU A 86 2.64 -22.18 -0.94
C LEU A 86 3.38 -23.40 -0.42
N ASP A 87 4.24 -23.21 0.58
CA ASP A 87 5.00 -24.28 1.21
C ASP A 87 4.63 -24.32 2.70
N ASP A 88 3.74 -25.23 3.05
CA ASP A 88 3.19 -25.33 4.40
C ASP A 88 4.24 -25.82 5.40
N LYS A 89 5.25 -26.56 4.94
CA LYS A 89 6.34 -27.07 5.80
C LYS A 89 7.30 -25.95 6.19
N LEU A 90 7.61 -25.07 5.24
CA LEU A 90 8.48 -23.91 5.47
C LEU A 90 7.70 -22.65 5.86
N GLN A 91 6.37 -22.74 5.96
CA GLN A 91 5.46 -21.61 6.19
C GLN A 91 5.81 -20.42 5.29
N SER A 92 5.97 -20.69 3.99
CA SER A 92 6.44 -19.70 3.03
C SER A 92 5.58 -19.62 1.77
N VAL A 93 5.66 -18.45 1.13
CA VAL A 93 4.97 -18.13 -0.10
C VAL A 93 5.99 -17.60 -1.10
N THR A 94 6.03 -18.20 -2.29
CA THR A 94 6.79 -17.72 -3.44
C THR A 94 5.81 -17.29 -4.52
N VAL A 95 5.95 -16.08 -5.02
CA VAL A 95 5.16 -15.53 -6.13
C VAL A 95 6.10 -15.08 -7.24
N SER A 96 5.82 -15.50 -8.46
CA SER A 96 6.45 -14.96 -9.67
C SER A 96 5.41 -14.19 -10.46
N ALA A 97 5.68 -12.93 -10.79
CA ALA A 97 4.72 -12.07 -11.46
C ALA A 97 5.41 -11.05 -12.37
N LYS A 98 4.61 -10.42 -13.22
CA LYS A 98 4.98 -9.29 -14.05
C LYS A 98 4.37 -8.00 -13.49
N VAL A 99 5.06 -6.89 -13.65
CA VAL A 99 4.54 -5.54 -13.38
C VAL A 99 4.90 -4.63 -14.55
N GLU A 100 4.02 -3.69 -14.87
CA GLU A 100 4.31 -2.63 -15.83
C GLU A 100 4.71 -1.38 -15.05
N LEU A 101 5.91 -0.89 -15.31
CA LEU A 101 6.45 0.32 -14.70
C LEU A 101 6.40 1.48 -15.71
N PRO A 102 5.98 2.68 -15.31
CA PRO A 102 6.07 3.85 -16.16
C PRO A 102 7.54 4.26 -16.33
N ALA A 103 7.97 4.48 -17.56
CA ALA A 103 9.32 4.96 -17.90
C ALA A 103 9.24 5.96 -19.04
N GLY A 104 9.36 7.26 -18.74
CA GLY A 104 9.49 8.31 -19.76
C GLY A 104 8.34 8.41 -20.77
N GLY A 105 7.11 8.03 -20.40
CA GLY A 105 5.95 8.02 -21.29
C GLY A 105 5.62 6.66 -21.90
N GLU A 106 6.50 5.67 -21.73
CA GLU A 106 6.27 4.28 -22.11
C GLU A 106 6.05 3.39 -20.88
N LYS A 107 5.59 2.16 -21.11
CA LYS A 107 5.47 1.13 -20.09
C LYS A 107 6.54 0.06 -20.29
N ILE A 108 7.35 -0.17 -19.28
CA ILE A 108 8.33 -1.26 -19.27
C ILE A 108 7.78 -2.41 -18.43
N GLY A 109 7.70 -3.60 -19.02
CA GLY A 109 7.34 -4.82 -18.31
C GLY A 109 8.54 -5.40 -17.54
N MET A 110 8.41 -5.57 -16.24
CA MET A 110 9.41 -6.20 -15.38
C MET A 110 8.84 -7.48 -14.76
N ASN A 111 9.58 -8.58 -14.86
CA ASN A 111 9.30 -9.80 -14.11
C ASN A 111 9.99 -9.72 -12.75
N TYR A 112 9.31 -10.15 -11.70
CA TYR A 112 9.86 -10.21 -10.35
C TYR A 112 9.43 -11.48 -9.63
N ARG A 113 10.23 -11.84 -8.63
CA ARG A 113 9.93 -12.90 -7.66
C ARG A 113 9.83 -12.27 -6.28
N PHE A 114 8.77 -12.63 -5.56
CA PHE A 114 8.54 -12.28 -4.18
C PHE A 114 8.56 -13.56 -3.36
N ASP A 115 9.41 -13.59 -2.33
CA ASP A 115 9.48 -14.68 -1.35
C ASP A 115 9.18 -14.09 0.03
N ALA A 116 8.24 -14.70 0.74
CA ALA A 116 7.92 -14.37 2.12
C ALA A 116 7.82 -15.64 2.95
N ALA A 117 8.31 -15.60 4.19
CA ALA A 117 8.21 -16.71 5.12
C ALA A 117 7.88 -16.17 6.51
N VAL A 118 7.19 -16.99 7.29
CA VAL A 118 7.06 -16.75 8.73
C VAL A 118 8.33 -17.27 9.40
N SER A 119 9.04 -16.38 10.10
CA SER A 119 10.16 -16.77 10.95
C SER A 119 9.71 -16.82 12.40
N ASN A 120 10.09 -17.88 13.11
CA ASN A 120 9.95 -17.93 14.56
C ASN A 120 10.83 -16.84 15.20
N SER A 121 10.29 -16.18 16.22
CA SER A 121 11.02 -15.24 17.08
C SER A 121 11.62 -15.96 18.28
#